data_AF-A0A955R9I0-F1
#
_entry.id   AF-A0A955R9I0-F1
#
_cell.length_a   1.000
_cell.length_b   1.000
_cell.length_c   1.000
_cell.angle_alpha   90.00
_cell.angle_beta   90.00
_cell.angle_gamma   90.00
#
_symmetry.space_group_name_H-M   'P 1'
#
loop_
_entity.id
_entity.type
_entity.pdbx_description
1 polymer ?
#
loop_
_entity_poly.entity_id
_entity_poly.type
_entity_poly.pdbx_seq_one_letter_code
_entity_poly.pdbx_strand_id
1 'polypeptide(L)'
;MRRDLATLGLLSALILRLLLAARWDPLADEAYHWVWSLHPALGYYDQPPMVAWGDALGELLLGHRPLAIRAGGVLLGTLAVLALLPYAKDRGLAVRWLIGLPPLAFLGTLGVPDAWLLGWWGLTLAL
;
A
#
# COMPACT_ATOMS: atom_id res chain seq x y z
N MET A 1 -10.72 12.97 23.11
CA MET A 1 -11.89 12.28 22.54
C MET A 1 -11.94 12.27 21.01
N ARG A 2 -12.07 13.39 20.28
CA ARG A 2 -12.18 13.36 18.79
C ARG A 2 -10.90 12.89 18.06
N ARG A 3 -9.71 13.16 18.63
CA ARG A 3 -8.44 12.70 18.08
C ARG A 3 -8.29 11.18 18.21
N ASP A 4 -8.67 10.65 19.37
CA ASP A 4 -8.61 9.21 19.69
C ASP A 4 -9.47 8.38 18.73
N LEU A 5 -10.65 8.89 18.34
CA LEU A 5 -11.52 8.24 17.36
C LEU A 5 -10.89 8.14 15.95
N ALA A 6 -10.16 9.17 15.52
CA ALA A 6 -9.46 9.14 14.23
C ALA A 6 -8.36 8.07 14.22
N THR A 7 -7.56 8.04 15.29
CA THR A 7 -6.44 7.12 15.44
C THR A 7 -6.93 5.68 15.55
N LEU A 8 -7.92 5.41 16.40
CA LEU A 8 -8.55 4.09 16.51
C LEU A 8 -9.10 3.62 15.17
N GLY A 9 -9.74 4.54 14.46
CA GLY A 9 -10.21 4.34 13.10
C GLY A 9 -9.17 3.86 12.10
N LEU A 10 -8.08 4.61 12.00
CA LEU A 10 -6.97 4.30 11.09
C LEU A 10 -6.27 3.00 11.50
N LEU A 11 -6.14 2.72 12.81
CA LEU A 11 -5.61 1.46 13.31
C LEU A 11 -6.51 0.27 12.94
N SER A 12 -7.83 0.41 13.12
CA SER A 12 -8.79 -0.61 12.70
C SER A 12 -8.73 -0.86 11.20
N ALA A 13 -8.62 0.21 10.39
CA ALA A 13 -8.47 0.10 8.94
C ALA A 13 -7.15 -0.60 8.55
N LEU A 14 -6.05 -0.27 9.23
CA LEU A 14 -4.75 -0.91 9.05
C LEU A 14 -4.80 -2.42 9.36
N ILE A 15 -5.44 -2.81 10.46
CA ILE A 15 -5.60 -4.22 10.84
C ILE A 15 -6.46 -4.94 9.81
N LEU A 16 -7.62 -4.38 9.46
CA LEU A 16 -8.52 -4.97 8.47
C LEU A 16 -7.81 -5.18 7.13
N ARG A 17 -7.08 -4.16 6.66
CA ARG A 17 -6.24 -4.23 5.46
C ARG A 17 -5.24 -5.38 5.51
N LEU A 18 -4.49 -5.53 6.60
CA LEU A 18 -3.49 -6.60 6.71
C LEU A 18 -4.15 -7.99 6.67
N LEU A 19 -5.33 -8.13 7.28
CA LEU A 19 -6.12 -9.37 7.22
C LEU A 19 -6.57 -9.67 5.79
N LEU A 20 -7.08 -8.66 5.07
CA LEU A 20 -7.52 -8.81 3.67
C LEU A 20 -6.33 -9.16 2.76
N ALA A 21 -5.23 -8.40 2.86
CA ALA A 21 -4.03 -8.62 2.08
C ALA A 21 -3.45 -10.03 2.27
N ALA A 22 -3.58 -10.60 3.47
CA ALA A 22 -3.07 -11.94 3.76
C ALA A 22 -4.00 -13.09 3.35
N ARG A 23 -5.30 -12.84 3.13
CA ARG A 23 -6.30 -13.90 2.99
C ARG A 23 -6.96 -13.98 1.63
N TRP A 24 -7.05 -12.85 0.91
CA TRP A 24 -7.71 -12.85 -0.37
C TRP A 24 -6.79 -13.38 -1.46
N ASP A 25 -7.35 -14.13 -2.41
CA ASP A 25 -6.62 -14.55 -3.60
C ASP A 25 -6.12 -13.34 -4.40
N PRO A 26 -4.99 -13.47 -5.12
CA PRO A 26 -4.49 -12.42 -5.99
C PRO A 26 -5.51 -12.07 -7.09
N LEU A 27 -5.65 -10.76 -7.35
CA LEU A 27 -6.38 -10.26 -8.51
C LEU A 27 -5.56 -10.46 -9.79
N ALA A 28 -6.20 -10.30 -10.96
CA ALA A 28 -5.54 -10.48 -12.26
C ALA A 28 -4.27 -9.61 -12.41
N ASP A 29 -4.34 -8.34 -12.00
CA ASP A 29 -3.20 -7.42 -12.08
C ASP A 29 -2.05 -7.83 -11.14
N GLU A 30 -2.39 -8.30 -9.93
CA GLU A 30 -1.40 -8.81 -8.97
C GLU A 30 -0.73 -10.10 -9.47
N ALA A 31 -1.50 -10.97 -10.13
CA ALA A 31 -0.95 -12.17 -10.75
C ALA A 31 -0.01 -11.84 -11.92
N TYR A 32 -0.33 -10.79 -12.69
CA TYR A 32 0.55 -10.29 -13.75
C TYR A 32 1.90 -9.79 -13.18
N HIS A 33 1.88 -8.94 -12.14
CA HIS A 33 3.11 -8.45 -11.50
C HIS A 33 3.90 -9.58 -10.84
N TRP A 34 3.20 -10.55 -10.22
CA TRP A 34 3.85 -11.71 -9.65
C TRP A 34 4.56 -12.56 -10.72
N VAL A 35 3.94 -12.86 -11.86
CA VAL A 35 4.62 -13.60 -12.94
C VAL A 35 5.82 -12.82 -13.48
N TRP A 36 5.72 -11.50 -13.56
CA TRP A 36 6.83 -10.63 -13.91
C TRP A 36 7.95 -10.68 -12.85
N SER A 37 7.62 -10.78 -11.56
CA SER A 37 8.60 -10.94 -10.49
C SER A 37 9.49 -12.18 -10.65
N LEU A 38 8.97 -13.24 -11.29
CA LEU A 38 9.71 -14.46 -11.59
C LEU A 38 10.71 -14.30 -12.75
N HIS A 39 10.51 -13.29 -13.60
CA HIS A 39 11.36 -12.98 -14.75
C HIS A 39 11.70 -11.48 -14.79
N PRO A 40 12.54 -10.99 -13.86
CA PRO A 40 12.78 -9.56 -13.71
C PRO A 40 13.31 -8.92 -15.00
N ALA A 41 12.63 -7.86 -15.44
CA ALA A 41 13.07 -6.98 -16.52
C ALA A 41 12.83 -5.53 -16.11
N LEU A 42 13.46 -4.57 -16.81
CA LEU A 42 13.29 -3.13 -16.54
C LEU A 42 11.89 -2.60 -16.89
N GLY A 43 11.11 -3.35 -17.65
CA GLY A 43 9.76 -2.97 -18.05
C GLY A 43 9.14 -4.12 -18.83
N TYR A 44 7.84 -4.31 -18.66
CA TYR A 44 7.03 -5.20 -19.48
C TYR A 44 6.16 -4.35 -20.42
N TYR A 45 4.84 -4.54 -20.39
CA TYR A 45 3.92 -3.95 -21.37
C TYR A 45 3.58 -2.49 -21.06
N ASP A 46 3.39 -2.15 -19.79
CA ASP A 46 2.65 -0.95 -19.38
C ASP A 46 3.28 -0.17 -18.23
N GLN A 47 4.24 -0.76 -17.51
CA GLN A 47 4.69 -0.24 -16.22
C GLN A 47 6.22 -0.34 -16.00
N PRO A 48 6.79 0.51 -15.12
CA PRO A 48 8.16 0.37 -14.63
C PRO A 48 8.29 -0.78 -13.62
N PRO A 49 9.50 -1.28 -13.32
CA PRO A 49 9.70 -2.63 -12.76
C PRO A 49 9.49 -2.72 -11.25
N MET A 50 9.22 -1.58 -10.62
CA MET A 50 9.29 -1.46 -9.17
C MET A 50 8.25 -2.31 -8.44
N VAL A 51 7.04 -2.47 -9.01
CA VAL A 51 6.02 -3.36 -8.45
C VAL A 51 6.49 -4.83 -8.46
N ALA A 52 6.93 -5.32 -9.61
CA ALA A 52 7.39 -6.70 -9.78
C ALA A 52 8.66 -7.01 -8.96
N TRP A 53 9.58 -6.05 -8.84
CA TRP A 53 10.76 -6.21 -7.98
C TRP A 53 10.39 -6.23 -6.50
N GLY A 54 9.39 -5.44 -6.12
CA GLY A 54 8.80 -5.49 -4.79
C GLY A 54 8.16 -6.83 -4.48
N ASP A 55 7.44 -7.40 -5.44
CA ASP A 55 6.83 -8.72 -5.32
C ASP A 55 7.89 -9.81 -5.14
N ALA A 56 8.97 -9.76 -5.93
CA ALA A 56 10.10 -10.68 -5.82
C ALA A 56 10.78 -10.59 -4.45
N LEU A 57 11.00 -9.37 -3.95
CA LEU A 57 11.54 -9.16 -2.60
C LEU A 57 10.56 -9.66 -1.53
N GLY A 58 9.26 -9.43 -1.71
CA GLY A 58 8.21 -9.91 -0.84
C GLY A 58 8.19 -11.43 -0.75
N GLU A 59 8.23 -12.13 -1.88
CA GLU A 59 8.31 -13.60 -1.94
C GLU A 59 9.57 -14.12 -1.26
N LEU A 60 10.72 -13.47 -1.48
CA LEU A 60 11.97 -13.84 -0.84
C LEU A 60 11.89 -13.76 0.70
N LEU A 61 11.22 -12.74 1.24
CA LEU A 61 11.16 -12.47 2.68
C LEU A 61 10.02 -13.19 3.40
N LEU A 62 8.86 -13.32 2.76
CA LEU A 62 7.62 -13.80 3.38
C LEU A 62 7.15 -15.15 2.83
N GLY A 63 7.85 -15.69 1.82
CA GLY A 63 7.52 -16.92 1.13
C GLY A 63 6.33 -16.78 0.19
N HIS A 64 5.90 -17.91 -0.38
CA HIS A 64 4.83 -17.95 -1.37
C HIS A 64 3.44 -17.77 -0.72
N ARG A 65 3.01 -16.51 -0.56
CA ARG A 65 1.74 -16.11 0.10
C ARG A 65 1.18 -14.84 -0.54
N PRO A 66 -0.15 -14.62 -0.54
CA PRO A 66 -0.74 -13.37 -1.05
C PRO A 66 -0.19 -12.11 -0.38
N LEU A 67 0.14 -12.18 0.92
CA LEU A 67 0.74 -11.06 1.64
C LEU A 67 2.13 -10.67 1.08
N ALA A 68 2.87 -11.63 0.51
CA ALA A 68 4.22 -11.41 0.03
C ALA A 68 4.24 -10.42 -1.14
N ILE A 69 3.43 -10.68 -2.16
CA ILE A 69 3.26 -9.80 -3.32
C ILE A 69 2.53 -8.47 -2.99
N ARG A 70 1.92 -8.38 -1.80
CA ARG A 70 1.27 -7.14 -1.33
C ARG A 70 2.14 -6.34 -0.36
N ALA A 71 3.26 -6.89 0.11
CA ALA A 71 4.05 -6.30 1.19
C ALA A 71 4.55 -4.89 0.86
N GLY A 72 5.02 -4.68 -0.36
CA GLY A 72 5.46 -3.37 -0.84
C GLY A 72 4.31 -2.35 -0.87
N GLY A 73 3.16 -2.73 -1.44
CA GLY A 73 1.97 -1.87 -1.48
C GLY A 73 1.43 -1.54 -0.09
N VAL A 74 1.41 -2.51 0.83
CA VAL A 74 1.05 -2.32 2.24
C VAL A 74 1.98 -1.32 2.91
N LEU A 75 3.29 -1.50 2.78
CA LEU A 75 4.28 -0.60 3.36
C LEU A 75 4.14 0.83 2.81
N LEU A 76 4.14 0.98 1.49
CA LEU A 76 4.13 2.27 0.81
C LEU A 76 2.80 3.01 1.00
N GLY A 77 1.67 2.31 1.00
CA GLY A 77 0.39 2.88 1.37
C GLY A 77 0.36 3.39 2.82
N THR A 78 1.08 2.75 3.73
CA THR A 78 1.24 3.25 5.12
C THR A 78 2.06 4.53 5.14
N LEU A 79 3.20 4.52 4.46
CA LEU A 79 4.10 5.67 4.40
C LEU A 79 3.41 6.88 3.76
N ALA A 80 2.61 6.66 2.72
CA ALA A 80 1.77 7.69 2.13
C ALA A 80 0.83 8.33 3.16
N VAL A 81 0.12 7.54 3.96
CA VAL A 81 -0.73 8.11 5.02
C VAL A 81 0.08 8.89 6.05
N LEU A 82 1.21 8.35 6.50
CA LEU A 82 2.06 9.04 7.47
C LEU A 82 2.60 10.37 6.93
N ALA A 83 2.94 10.42 5.64
CA ALA A 83 3.36 11.65 4.97
C ALA A 83 2.22 12.65 4.80
N LEU A 84 1.00 12.20 4.55
CA LEU A 84 -0.15 13.08 4.26
C LEU A 84 -0.87 13.58 5.53
N LEU A 85 -0.86 12.83 6.63
CA LEU A 85 -1.54 13.20 7.88
C LEU A 85 -1.12 14.56 8.47
N PRO A 86 0.17 14.97 8.46
CA PRO A 86 0.61 16.29 8.91
C PRO A 86 -0.12 17.46 8.24
N TYR A 87 -0.45 17.35 6.94
CA TYR A 87 -1.18 18.39 6.21
C TYR A 87 -2.64 18.54 6.67
N ALA A 88 -3.17 17.52 7.35
CA ALA A 88 -4.51 17.52 7.91
C ALA A 88 -4.55 17.78 9.43
N LYS A 89 -3.40 18.13 10.05
CA LYS A 89 -3.28 18.24 11.51
C LYS A 89 -4.20 19.31 12.11
N ASP A 90 -4.44 20.41 11.42
CA ASP A 90 -5.32 21.50 11.90
C ASP A 90 -6.74 21.41 11.31
N ARG A 91 -7.01 20.35 10.53
CA ARG A 91 -8.29 20.12 9.88
C ARG A 91 -9.21 19.26 10.76
N GLY A 92 -10.52 19.35 10.46
CA GLY A 92 -11.55 18.54 11.13
C GLY A 92 -11.36 17.04 10.93
N LEU A 93 -12.00 16.26 11.79
CA LEU A 93 -11.92 14.79 11.81
C LEU A 93 -12.20 14.18 10.41
N ALA A 94 -13.25 14.65 9.72
CA ALA A 94 -13.63 14.17 8.39
C ALA A 94 -12.51 14.29 7.35
N VAL A 95 -11.73 15.38 7.36
CA VAL A 95 -10.63 15.59 6.40
C VAL A 95 -9.49 14.59 6.65
N ARG A 96 -9.19 14.31 7.91
CA ARG A 96 -8.17 13.31 8.28
C ARG A 96 -8.55 11.90 7.83
N TRP A 97 -9.83 11.55 7.95
CA TRP A 97 -10.35 10.29 7.44
C TRP A 97 -10.31 10.21 5.92
N LEU A 98 -10.71 11.29 5.23
CA LEU A 98 -10.69 11.36 3.77
C LEU A 98 -9.27 11.17 3.20
N ILE A 99 -8.26 11.69 3.89
CA ILE A 99 -6.86 11.57 3.47
C ILE A 99 -6.26 10.20 3.85
N GLY A 100 -6.63 9.63 4.99
CA GLY A 100 -6.02 8.40 5.50
C GLY A 100 -6.69 7.09 5.07
N LEU A 101 -8.01 7.07 4.91
CA LEU A 101 -8.73 5.82 4.61
C LEU A 101 -8.50 5.30 3.19
N PRO A 102 -8.59 6.10 2.11
CA PRO A 102 -8.43 5.56 0.77
C PRO A 102 -7.05 4.92 0.52
N PRO A 103 -5.93 5.54 0.95
CA PRO A 103 -4.62 4.91 0.85
C PRO A 103 -4.47 3.65 1.69
N LEU A 104 -5.12 3.56 2.87
CA LEU A 104 -5.10 2.33 3.68
C LEU A 104 -6.03 1.25 3.10
N ALA A 105 -7.20 1.61 2.59
CA ALA A 105 -8.22 0.65 2.23
C ALA A 105 -7.98 0.05 0.84
N PHE A 106 -7.89 0.87 -0.21
CA PHE A 106 -7.87 0.38 -1.57
C PHE A 106 -6.44 0.31 -2.10
N LEU A 107 -5.71 1.42 -2.03
CA LEU A 107 -4.38 1.52 -2.66
C LEU A 107 -3.31 0.76 -1.89
N GLY A 108 -3.39 0.71 -0.56
CA GLY A 108 -2.39 0.06 0.29
C GLY A 108 -2.73 -1.39 0.67
N THR A 109 -3.74 -2.01 0.07
CA THR A 109 -4.07 -3.43 0.31
C THR A 109 -3.58 -4.33 -0.83
N LEU A 110 -3.42 -3.78 -2.03
CA LEU A 110 -3.12 -4.52 -3.24
C LEU A 110 -1.65 -4.37 -3.66
N GLY A 111 -1.13 -5.40 -4.34
CA GLY A 111 0.18 -5.42 -4.99
C GLY A 111 0.15 -4.74 -6.35
N VAL A 112 -0.23 -3.47 -6.39
CA VAL A 112 -0.41 -2.70 -7.64
C VAL A 112 0.43 -1.42 -7.64
N PRO A 113 0.80 -0.88 -8.82
CA PRO A 113 1.71 0.26 -8.95
C PRO A 113 1.22 1.53 -8.26
N ASP A 114 -0.09 1.73 -8.16
CA ASP A 114 -0.68 2.92 -7.53
C ASP A 114 -0.23 3.09 -6.08
N ALA A 115 -0.10 1.97 -5.36
CA ALA A 115 0.40 1.93 -3.99
C ALA A 115 1.84 2.47 -3.91
N TRP A 116 2.64 2.08 -4.89
CA TRP A 116 4.05 2.48 -5.00
C TRP A 116 4.18 3.95 -5.34
N LEU A 117 3.45 4.41 -6.36
CA LEU A 117 3.45 5.80 -6.80
C LEU A 117 3.03 6.72 -5.66
N LEU A 118 1.94 6.38 -4.96
CA LEU A 118 1.44 7.16 -3.84
C LEU A 118 2.43 7.21 -2.67
N GLY A 119 3.07 6.08 -2.35
CA GLY A 119 4.10 6.03 -1.32
C GLY A 119 5.28 6.94 -1.61
N TRP A 120 5.83 6.85 -2.83
CA TRP A 120 6.97 7.67 -3.22
C TRP A 120 6.63 9.15 -3.34
N TRP A 121 5.47 9.50 -3.91
CA TRP A 121 5.00 10.89 -3.92
C TRP A 121 4.78 11.41 -2.51
N GLY A 122 4.16 10.63 -1.63
CA GLY A 122 4.01 10.98 -0.22
C GLY A 122 5.36 11.27 0.43
N LEU A 123 6.35 10.41 0.22
CA LEU A 123 7.71 10.63 0.72
C LEU A 123 8.35 11.90 0.17
N THR A 124 8.17 12.22 -1.12
CA THR A 124 8.69 13.49 -1.68
C THR A 124 8.08 14.73 -1.05
N LEU A 125 6.81 14.66 -0.62
CA LEU A 125 6.18 15.77 0.10
C LEU A 125 6.73 15.92 1.53
N ALA A 126 7.20 14.83 2.14
CA ALA A 126 7.71 14.80 3.50
C ALA A 126 9.19 15.21 3.64
N LEU A 127 9.92 15.39 2.53
CA LEU A 127 11.31 15.88 2.46
C LEU A 127 11.33 17.40 2.31
#